data_AF-A0A3M1XPA7-F1
#
_entry.id   AF-A0A3M1XPA7-F1
#
_cell.length_a   1.000
_cell.length_b   1.000
_cell.length_c   1.000
_cell.angle_alpha   90.00
_cell.angle_beta   90.00
_cell.angle_gamma   90.00
#
_symmetry.space_group_name_H-M   'P 1'
#
loop_
_entity.id
_entity.type
_entity.pdbx_description
1 polymer ?
#
loop_
_entity_poly.entity_id
_entity_poly.type
_entity_poly.pdbx_seq_one_letter_code
_entity_poly.pdbx_strand_id
1 'polypeptide(L)'
;ALPWTMAEIQEAIESLPEGYQQVFCLYLLEGYDHKEIGHILNISEATSKSQYSRARRKLRELLCDQLPAQYEMPFAFEGLRVAS
;
A
#
# COMPACT_ATOMS: atom_id res chain seq x y z
N ALA A 1 -17.72 -8.73 3.86
CA ALA A 1 -17.47 -7.34 3.45
C ALA A 1 -16.23 -6.86 4.18
N LEU A 2 -15.38 -6.05 3.56
CA LEU A 2 -14.29 -5.41 4.28
C LEU A 2 -14.83 -4.57 5.44
N PRO A 3 -14.16 -4.53 6.60
CA PRO A 3 -14.61 -3.72 7.73
C PRO A 3 -14.33 -2.22 7.52
N TRP A 4 -13.47 -1.86 6.56
CA TRP A 4 -13.15 -0.47 6.24
C TRP A 4 -13.83 0.00 4.97
N THR A 5 -14.22 1.26 4.98
CA THR A 5 -14.67 2.04 3.83
C THR A 5 -13.48 2.45 2.96
N MET A 6 -13.77 2.86 1.71
CA MET A 6 -12.75 3.41 0.83
C MET A 6 -12.09 4.67 1.41
N ALA A 7 -12.85 5.50 2.12
CA ALA A 7 -12.35 6.71 2.76
C ALA A 7 -11.31 6.41 3.85
N GLU A 8 -11.57 5.43 4.72
CA GLU A 8 -10.63 5.01 5.76
C GLU A 8 -9.33 4.42 5.18
N ILE A 9 -9.43 3.67 4.07
CA ILE A 9 -8.25 3.16 3.37
C ILE A 9 -7.44 4.32 2.78
N GLN A 10 -8.11 5.31 2.19
CA GLN A 10 -7.45 6.47 1.61
C GLN A 10 -6.74 7.32 2.69
N GLU A 11 -7.39 7.60 3.81
CA GLU A 11 -6.77 8.30 4.95
C GLU A 11 -5.55 7.53 5.49
N ALA A 12 -5.64 6.20 5.57
CA ALA A 12 -4.51 5.38 5.99
C ALA A 12 -3.33 5.48 5.00
N ILE A 13 -3.59 5.51 3.69
CA ILE A 13 -2.58 5.71 2.64
C ILE A 13 -1.96 7.11 2.74
N GLU A 14 -2.77 8.14 2.96
CA GLU A 14 -2.32 9.53 3.13
C GLU A 14 -1.48 9.75 4.39
N SER A 15 -1.67 8.91 5.42
CA SER A 15 -0.84 8.95 6.65
C SER A 15 0.54 8.27 6.51
N LEU A 16 0.82 7.63 5.37
CA LEU A 16 2.14 7.04 5.11
C LEU A 16 3.20 8.11 4.86
N PRO A 17 4.48 7.83 5.18
CA PRO A 17 5.58 8.64 4.69
C PRO A 17 5.54 8.79 3.17
N GLU A 18 5.87 9.97 2.64
CA GLU A 18 5.71 10.33 1.23
C GLU A 18 6.25 9.27 0.25
N GLY A 19 7.49 8.80 0.44
CA GLY A 19 8.06 7.78 -0.44
C GLY A 19 7.30 6.45 -0.40
N TYR A 20 6.73 6.10 0.77
CA TYR A 20 5.97 4.85 0.92
C TYR A 20 4.64 4.97 0.18
N GLN A 21 3.97 6.12 0.30
CA GLN A 21 2.75 6.44 -0.42
C GLN A 21 2.97 6.37 -1.94
N GLN A 22 3.98 7.09 -2.44
CA GLN A 22 4.30 7.14 -3.88
C GLN A 22 4.57 5.73 -4.44
N VAL A 23 5.45 4.97 -3.79
CA VAL A 23 5.78 3.60 -4.24
C VAL A 23 4.56 2.68 -4.14
N PHE A 24 3.75 2.79 -3.09
CA PHE A 24 2.56 1.96 -2.90
C PHE A 24 1.49 2.23 -3.96
N CYS A 25 1.18 3.50 -4.24
CA CYS A 25 0.21 3.90 -5.26
C CYS A 25 0.66 3.49 -6.66
N LEU A 26 1.91 3.78 -7.03
CA LEU A 26 2.45 3.41 -8.35
C LEU A 26 2.43 1.88 -8.57
N TYR A 27 2.71 1.10 -7.53
CA TYR A 27 2.70 -0.37 -7.66
C TYR A 27 1.29 -0.94 -7.74
N LEU A 28 0.39 -0.55 -6.83
CA LEU A 28 -0.93 -1.18 -6.70
C LEU A 28 -2.00 -0.57 -7.59
N LEU A 29 -2.02 0.76 -7.71
CA LEU A 29 -3.06 1.47 -8.43
C LEU A 29 -2.70 1.58 -9.91
N GLU A 30 -1.45 1.96 -10.20
CA GLU A 30 -0.98 2.18 -11.58
C GLU A 30 -0.37 0.91 -12.20
N GLY A 31 -0.05 -0.11 -11.38
CA GLY A 31 0.43 -1.41 -11.86
C GLY A 31 1.89 -1.46 -12.32
N TYR A 32 2.69 -0.44 -12.01
CA TYR A 32 4.12 -0.41 -12.34
C TYR A 32 4.92 -1.42 -11.52
N ASP A 33 5.98 -1.98 -12.11
CA ASP A 33 6.93 -2.79 -11.37
C ASP A 33 7.97 -1.92 -10.59
N HIS A 34 8.71 -2.53 -9.67
CA HIS A 34 9.69 -1.80 -8.84
C HIS A 34 10.84 -1.18 -9.64
N LYS A 35 11.16 -1.73 -10.81
CA LYS A 35 12.20 -1.21 -11.68
C LYS A 35 11.69 0.07 -12.36
N GLU A 36 10.48 0.06 -12.91
CA GLU A 36 9.82 1.25 -13.47
C GLU A 36 9.67 2.36 -12.43
N ILE A 37 9.19 2.02 -11.23
CA ILE A 37 9.06 2.96 -10.11
C ILE A 37 10.40 3.58 -9.72
N GLY A 38 11.48 2.79 -9.72
CA GLY A 38 12.83 3.30 -9.46
C GLY A 38 13.24 4.40 -10.45
N HIS A 39 12.92 4.22 -11.73
CA HIS A 39 13.17 5.25 -12.75
C HIS A 39 12.28 6.49 -12.55
N ILE A 40 10.99 6.30 -12.26
CA ILE A 40 10.01 7.41 -12.09
C ILE A 40 10.41 8.31 -10.90
N LEU A 41 10.75 7.70 -9.77
CA LEU A 41 11.05 8.42 -8.52
C LEU A 41 12.55 8.72 -8.35
N ASN A 42 13.39 8.34 -9.31
CA ASN A 42 14.85 8.44 -9.23
C ASN A 42 15.43 7.80 -7.95
N ILE A 43 14.99 6.56 -7.64
CA ILE A 43 15.45 5.74 -6.53
C ILE A 43 15.89 4.35 -7.03
N SER A 44 16.63 3.60 -6.21
CA SER A 44 16.98 2.23 -6.60
C SER A 44 15.76 1.28 -6.55
N GLU A 45 15.75 0.24 -7.37
CA GLU A 45 14.74 -0.83 -7.31
C GLU A 45 14.66 -1.46 -5.91
N ALA A 46 15.80 -1.62 -5.22
CA ALA A 46 15.84 -2.12 -3.85
C ALA A 46 15.18 -1.15 -2.86
N THR A 47 15.37 0.16 -3.06
CA THR A 47 14.67 1.21 -2.29
C THR A 47 13.17 1.10 -2.52
N SER A 48 12.71 0.99 -3.77
CA SER A 48 11.28 0.78 -4.09
C SER A 48 10.71 -0.46 -3.38
N LYS A 49 11.34 -1.63 -3.50
CA LYS A 49 10.91 -2.87 -2.81
C LYS A 49 10.82 -2.69 -1.29
N SER A 50 11.83 -2.06 -0.67
CA SER A 50 11.85 -1.87 0.78
C SER A 50 10.80 -0.85 1.25
N GLN A 51 10.57 0.23 0.50
CA GLN A 51 9.52 1.20 0.79
C GLN A 51 8.14 0.57 0.65
N TYR A 52 7.89 -0.23 -0.39
CA TYR A 52 6.63 -0.96 -0.56
C TYR A 52 6.34 -1.92 0.61
N SER A 53 7.34 -2.70 1.01
CA SER A 53 7.21 -3.62 2.16
C SER A 53 6.88 -2.88 3.46
N ARG A 54 7.55 -1.74 3.71
CA ARG A 54 7.28 -0.89 4.87
C ARG A 54 5.92 -0.21 4.79
N ALA A 55 5.50 0.26 3.61
CA ALA A 55 4.17 0.82 3.35
C ALA A 55 3.08 -0.18 3.74
N ARG A 56 3.18 -1.42 3.24
CA ARG A 56 2.25 -2.51 3.58
C ARG A 56 2.19 -2.80 5.07
N ARG A 57 3.35 -2.86 5.75
CA ARG A 57 3.41 -3.07 7.19
C ARG A 57 2.72 -1.91 7.93
N LYS A 58 2.99 -0.68 7.54
CA LYS A 58 2.43 0.51 8.19
C LYS A 58 0.92 0.63 7.99
N LEU A 59 0.43 0.37 6.78
CA LEU A 59 -1.01 0.29 6.50
C LEU A 59 -1.68 -0.79 7.32
N ARG A 60 -1.02 -1.95 7.48
CA ARG A 60 -1.52 -3.01 8.37
C ARG A 60 -1.61 -2.51 9.80
N GLU A 61 -0.59 -1.85 10.34
CA GLU A 61 -0.63 -1.27 11.69
C GLU A 61 -1.81 -0.28 11.83
N LEU A 62 -1.96 0.66 10.90
CA LEU A 62 -2.99 1.70 10.93
C LEU A 62 -4.41 1.13 10.86
N LEU A 63 -4.63 0.10 10.03
CA LEU A 63 -5.94 -0.49 9.81
C LEU A 63 -6.25 -1.64 10.78
N CYS A 64 -5.24 -2.41 11.22
CA CYS A 64 -5.41 -3.59 12.08
C CYS A 64 -5.44 -3.27 13.58
N ASP A 65 -4.88 -2.15 14.04
CA ASP A 65 -5.08 -1.73 15.44
C ASP A 65 -6.58 -1.52 15.75
N GLN A 66 -7.40 -1.32 14.72
CA GLN A 66 -8.86 -1.21 14.81
C GLN A 66 -9.61 -2.54 14.55
N LEU A 67 -8.91 -3.66 14.30
CA LEU A 67 -9.56 -4.93 14.03
C LEU A 67 -9.82 -5.74 15.30
N PRO A 68 -11.05 -6.26 15.47
CA PRO A 68 -11.30 -7.26 16.48
C PRO A 68 -10.64 -8.59 16.06
N ALA A 69 -10.11 -9.34 17.03
CA ALA A 69 -9.24 -10.51 16.84
C ALA A 69 -9.79 -11.61 15.91
N GLN A 70 -11.10 -11.62 15.63
CA GLN A 70 -11.74 -12.55 14.71
C GLN A 70 -11.56 -12.22 13.21
N TYR A 71 -10.98 -11.08 12.85
CA TYR A 71 -10.73 -10.72 11.45
C TYR A 71 -9.31 -11.07 11.02
N GLU A 72 -9.17 -12.10 10.19
CA GLU A 72 -7.96 -12.23 9.36
C GLU A 72 -8.00 -11.14 8.29
N MET A 73 -6.89 -10.40 8.13
CA MET A 73 -6.74 -9.37 7.08
C MET A 73 -7.10 -9.96 5.71
N PRO A 74 -8.25 -9.63 5.10
CA PRO A 74 -8.73 -10.41 3.95
C PRO A 74 -7.99 -10.09 2.64
N PHE A 75 -6.91 -9.32 2.69
CA PHE A 75 -6.29 -8.76 1.50
C PHE A 75 -4.77 -8.87 1.61
N ALA A 76 -4.22 -9.86 0.91
CA ALA A 76 -3.04 -9.57 0.13
C ALA A 76 -3.44 -8.41 -0.81
N PHE A 77 -2.81 -7.24 -0.68
CA PHE A 77 -3.09 -6.08 -1.52
C PHE A 77 -2.98 -6.36 -3.04
N GLU A 78 -2.50 -7.55 -3.43
CA GLU A 78 -2.46 -8.10 -4.78
C GLU A 78 -3.79 -8.06 -5.55
N GLY A 79 -4.94 -8.00 -4.84
CA GLY A 79 -6.27 -7.91 -5.46
C GLY A 79 -6.76 -6.49 -5.79
N LEU A 80 -6.04 -5.43 -5.42
CA LEU A 80 -6.44 -4.04 -5.66
C LEU A 80 -5.97 -3.53 -7.03
N ARG A 81 -5.98 -4.38 -8.06
CA ARG A 81 -5.91 -3.88 -9.43
C ARG A 81 -7.26 -3.25 -9.74
N VAL A 82 -7.34 -1.95 -9.55
CA VAL A 82 -8.46 -1.13 -10.03
C VAL A 82 -8.54 -1.35 -11.54
N ALA A 83 -9.49 -2.17 -11.96
CA ALA A 83 -9.91 -2.24 -13.34
C ALA A 83 -10.38 -0.84 -13.73
N SER A 84 -9.66 -0.23 -14.66
CA SER A 84 -10.07 0.97 -15.39
C SER A 84 -11.31 0.65 -16.24
#